data_AF-A0A660CBW9-F1
#
_entry.id   AF-A0A660CBW9-F1
#
_cell.length_a   1.000
_cell.length_b   1.000
_cell.length_c   1.000
_cell.angle_alpha   90.00
_cell.angle_beta   90.00
_cell.angle_gamma   90.00
#
_symmetry.space_group_name_H-M   'P 1'
#
loop_
_entity.id
_entity.type
_entity.pdbx_description
1 polymer ?
#
loop_
_entity_poly.entity_id
_entity_poly.type
_entity_poly.pdbx_seq_one_letter_code
_entity_poly.pdbx_strand_id
1 'polypeptide(L)'
;MQHRHCRRMIAPTLGAALLAATLAPGVAGATETRAPSDARLAAAICDYQQESTDTAQSSPIDERYESDAQLREALGEPAGPEQAEGDVRWRAYENGRLYWTEEAGVHAVFGDILAKFLDGGGHQTYGVPMTDECEAQEGARYNHFTGTDATGRVSIYWRGGDAFALTGQIRQHWEASGWERGTYGFPTGDTTDIEGGKVNEFEGDDTFGANIYWSANSGAHGVKGKILETYLELGGPGGDLGFPTTDEKPWRGDGKRSNFQGGWITRNGSETDHGTW
;
A
#
# COMPACT_ATOMS: atom_id res chain seq x y z
N MET A 1 -14.77 20.65 -12.58
CA MET A 1 -14.07 20.44 -11.30
C MET A 1 -12.81 19.64 -11.61
N GLN A 2 -11.63 20.20 -11.39
CA GLN A 2 -10.35 19.56 -11.70
C GLN A 2 -9.93 18.69 -10.51
N HIS A 3 -9.92 17.37 -10.68
CA HIS A 3 -9.43 16.43 -9.67
C HIS A 3 -7.91 16.56 -9.54
N ARG A 4 -7.42 16.84 -8.34
CA ARG A 4 -6.00 16.82 -8.03
C ARG A 4 -5.53 15.36 -8.08
N HIS A 5 -4.83 14.98 -9.15
CA HIS A 5 -4.08 13.73 -9.17
C HIS A 5 -2.92 13.86 -8.19
N CYS A 6 -2.74 12.86 -7.33
CA CYS A 6 -1.59 12.75 -6.44
C CYS A 6 -0.33 12.64 -7.35
N ARG A 7 0.40 13.75 -7.49
CA ARG A 7 1.58 13.82 -8.37
C ARG A 7 2.79 13.24 -7.64
N ARG A 8 3.36 12.18 -8.22
CA ARG A 8 4.69 11.64 -7.90
C ARG A 8 5.74 12.75 -8.03
N MET A 9 6.35 13.17 -6.93
CA MET A 9 7.54 14.04 -6.95
C MET A 9 8.79 13.16 -7.02
N ILE A 10 9.55 13.29 -8.10
CA ILE A 10 10.84 12.62 -8.31
C ILE A 10 11.93 13.53 -7.74
N ALA A 11 12.74 13.03 -6.80
CA ALA A 11 13.86 13.75 -6.21
C ALA A 11 15.05 13.86 -7.20
N PRO A 12 15.79 14.98 -7.22
CA PRO A 12 17.02 15.09 -8.01
C PRO A 12 18.21 14.48 -7.27
N THR A 13 18.96 13.63 -7.98
CA THR A 13 20.27 13.08 -7.59
C THR A 13 21.30 14.19 -7.33
N LEU A 14 21.90 14.21 -6.13
CA LEU A 14 23.07 15.03 -5.80
C LEU A 14 24.36 14.30 -6.20
N GLY A 15 25.15 14.91 -7.09
CA GLY A 15 26.48 14.46 -7.48
C GLY A 15 27.54 14.85 -6.44
N ALA A 16 28.33 13.88 -5.99
CA ALA A 16 29.47 14.07 -5.12
C ALA A 16 30.69 14.59 -5.90
N ALA A 17 31.31 15.68 -5.44
CA ALA A 17 32.59 16.17 -5.94
C ALA A 17 33.72 15.82 -4.96
N LEU A 18 34.67 14.99 -5.42
CA LEU A 18 35.96 14.74 -4.77
C LEU A 18 36.85 15.98 -4.86
N LEU A 19 37.46 16.40 -3.75
CA LEU A 19 38.64 17.27 -3.75
C LEU A 19 39.90 16.43 -3.46
N ALA A 20 40.87 16.50 -4.37
CA ALA A 20 42.20 15.94 -4.22
C ALA A 20 43.12 16.93 -3.48
N ALA A 21 43.87 16.44 -2.49
CA ALA A 21 44.93 17.19 -1.82
C ALA A 21 46.30 16.78 -2.37
N THR A 22 47.09 17.76 -2.82
CA THR A 22 48.46 17.60 -3.31
C THR A 22 49.47 17.79 -2.17
N LEU A 23 50.48 16.91 -2.15
CA LEU A 23 51.64 16.92 -1.24
C LEU A 23 52.80 17.75 -1.80
N ALA A 24 53.54 18.43 -0.92
CA ALA A 24 54.96 18.76 -1.12
C ALA A 24 55.70 18.96 0.22
N PRO A 25 57.05 18.76 0.29
CA PRO A 25 57.79 18.47 1.52
C PRO A 25 58.71 19.62 2.00
N GLY A 26 59.23 19.51 3.23
CA GLY A 26 60.29 20.40 3.76
C GLY A 26 60.78 20.02 5.15
N VAL A 27 62.10 20.06 5.34
CA VAL A 27 62.91 19.37 6.36
C VAL A 27 63.23 20.21 7.62
N ALA A 28 63.41 19.46 8.73
CA ALA A 28 63.98 19.71 10.07
C ALA A 28 64.79 20.99 10.41
N GLY A 29 64.65 21.40 11.68
CA GLY A 29 65.60 22.23 12.44
C GLY A 29 65.14 22.48 13.89
N ALA A 30 65.94 22.02 14.87
CA ALA A 30 65.66 22.05 16.31
C ALA A 30 65.92 23.41 16.99
N THR A 31 65.31 23.69 18.14
CA THR A 31 66.00 23.82 19.45
C THR A 31 65.05 24.30 20.57
N GLU A 32 65.35 23.80 21.75
CA GLU A 32 64.71 23.90 23.07
C GLU A 32 64.99 25.25 23.76
N THR A 33 64.06 25.78 24.57
CA THR A 33 64.33 26.53 25.83
C THR A 33 63.05 26.64 26.69
N ARG A 34 63.25 26.63 28.01
CA ARG A 34 62.42 26.13 29.13
C ARG A 34 61.72 27.23 29.96
N ALA A 35 60.41 27.02 30.24
CA ALA A 35 59.57 27.19 31.48
C ALA A 35 59.62 28.48 32.37
N PRO A 36 58.76 28.66 33.42
CA PRO A 36 57.38 28.21 33.72
C PRO A 36 56.44 29.37 34.19
N SER A 37 55.13 29.13 34.35
CA SER A 37 54.36 29.76 35.45
C SER A 37 53.19 28.88 35.91
N ASP A 38 53.29 28.43 37.16
CA ASP A 38 52.21 27.81 37.93
C ASP A 38 51.04 28.79 38.08
N ALA A 39 49.89 28.45 37.51
CA ALA A 39 48.59 28.78 38.07
C ALA A 39 47.48 27.99 37.35
N ARG A 40 46.70 27.25 38.16
CA ARG A 40 45.43 26.58 37.83
C ARG A 40 45.53 25.17 37.26
N LEU A 41 45.77 24.21 38.15
CA LEU A 41 45.21 22.87 37.98
C LEU A 41 44.64 22.32 39.30
N ALA A 42 43.84 23.15 39.98
CA ALA A 42 42.96 22.73 41.07
C ALA A 42 41.87 23.79 41.28
N ALA A 43 40.78 23.70 40.48
CA ALA A 43 39.42 24.19 40.75
C ALA A 43 38.68 24.48 39.44
N ALA A 44 38.03 23.46 38.87
CA ALA A 44 36.80 23.56 38.07
C ALA A 44 36.33 22.13 37.68
N ILE A 45 36.11 21.28 38.69
CA ILE A 45 35.23 20.11 38.56
C ILE A 45 33.98 20.47 39.35
N CYS A 46 33.21 21.40 38.82
CA CYS A 46 31.83 21.76 39.18
C CYS A 46 31.23 22.41 37.93
N ASP A 47 30.09 21.91 37.47
CA ASP A 47 29.37 22.32 36.25
C ASP A 47 30.09 22.06 34.92
N TYR A 48 30.23 20.78 34.59
CA TYR A 48 29.91 20.38 33.21
C TYR A 48 28.51 19.77 33.26
N GLN A 49 27.49 20.64 33.34
CA GLN A 49 26.22 20.30 32.72
C GLN A 49 26.56 20.09 31.25
N GLN A 50 26.57 18.82 30.81
CA GLN A 50 26.23 18.56 29.43
C GLN A 50 24.78 19.03 29.28
N GLU A 51 24.60 20.31 28.96
CA GLU A 51 23.51 20.69 28.09
C GLU A 51 23.74 19.90 26.81
N SER A 52 23.14 18.71 26.76
CA SER A 52 22.97 17.98 25.53
C SER A 52 22.00 18.81 24.70
N THR A 53 22.52 19.76 23.93
CA THR A 53 21.86 20.21 22.71
C THR A 53 21.99 19.08 21.69
N ASP A 54 21.35 17.95 21.98
CA ASP A 54 20.94 17.01 20.96
C ASP A 54 19.76 17.73 20.28
N THR A 55 20.07 18.57 19.29
CA THR A 55 19.08 18.85 18.24
C THR A 55 18.83 17.51 17.57
N ALA A 56 17.97 16.70 18.20
CA ALA A 56 17.42 15.50 17.61
C ALA A 56 16.89 15.94 16.25
N GLN A 57 17.56 15.49 15.20
CA GLN A 57 17.19 15.84 13.85
C GLN A 57 15.72 15.45 13.66
N SER A 58 14.90 16.41 13.23
CA SER A 58 13.47 16.18 13.02
C SER A 58 13.29 14.96 12.12
N SER A 59 12.46 14.01 12.54
CA SER A 59 12.17 12.85 11.71
C SER A 59 11.35 13.27 10.48
N PRO A 60 11.36 12.49 9.38
CA PRO A 60 10.45 12.76 8.26
C PRO A 60 8.98 12.87 8.70
N ILE A 61 8.57 12.08 9.70
CA ILE A 61 7.21 12.11 10.26
C ILE A 61 6.95 13.44 10.99
N ASP A 62 7.88 13.91 11.81
CA ASP A 62 7.80 15.21 12.49
C ASP A 62 7.73 16.35 11.47
N GLU A 63 8.62 16.35 10.47
CA GLU A 63 8.63 17.35 9.39
C GLU A 63 7.29 17.40 8.64
N ARG A 64 6.71 16.24 8.30
CA ARG A 64 5.42 16.16 7.61
C ARG A 64 4.26 16.64 8.49
N TYR A 65 4.24 16.22 9.75
CA TYR A 65 3.19 16.60 10.69
C TYR A 65 3.21 18.10 10.97
N GLU A 66 4.37 18.68 11.28
CA GLU A 66 4.50 20.11 11.60
C GLU A 66 4.15 21.02 10.42
N SER A 67 4.50 20.61 9.19
CA SER A 67 4.30 21.40 7.98
C SER A 67 2.88 21.37 7.40
N ASP A 68 2.03 20.41 7.80
CA ASP A 68 0.69 20.21 7.23
C ASP A 68 -0.41 20.40 8.29
N ALA A 69 -0.97 21.61 8.36
CA ALA A 69 -2.02 21.95 9.32
C ALA A 69 -3.31 21.12 9.15
N GLN A 70 -3.67 20.75 7.92
CA GLN A 70 -4.87 19.93 7.67
C GLN A 70 -4.66 18.50 8.15
N LEU A 71 -3.46 17.97 7.92
CA LEU A 71 -3.06 16.67 8.45
C LEU A 71 -3.11 16.65 9.98
N ARG A 72 -2.61 17.70 10.65
CA ARG A 72 -2.68 17.80 12.12
C ARG A 72 -4.11 17.86 12.63
N GLU A 73 -4.97 18.63 11.97
CA GLU A 73 -6.39 18.69 12.31
C GLU A 73 -7.08 17.32 12.15
N ALA A 74 -6.77 16.59 11.08
CA ALA A 74 -7.33 15.26 10.84
C ALA A 74 -6.82 14.21 11.83
N LEU A 75 -5.52 14.20 12.14
CA LEU A 75 -4.89 13.17 12.96
C LEU A 75 -4.99 13.44 14.47
N GLY A 76 -5.09 14.71 14.89
CA GLY A 76 -5.00 15.10 16.30
C GLY A 76 -3.55 15.06 16.82
N GLU A 77 -3.41 15.07 18.14
CA GLU A 77 -2.10 15.08 18.80
C GLU A 77 -1.39 13.72 18.68
N PRO A 78 -0.04 13.67 18.77
CA PRO A 78 0.69 12.41 18.85
C PRO A 78 0.25 11.59 20.08
N ALA A 79 -0.15 10.34 19.85
CA ALA A 79 -0.59 9.42 20.91
C ALA A 79 0.58 8.69 21.60
N GLY A 80 1.81 8.91 21.14
CA GLY A 80 3.03 8.30 21.68
C GLY A 80 4.27 8.64 20.86
N PRO A 81 5.44 8.14 21.28
CA PRO A 81 6.68 8.33 20.54
C PRO A 81 6.66 7.58 19.21
N GLU A 82 7.49 8.04 18.27
CA GLU A 82 7.76 7.30 17.03
C GLU A 82 8.33 5.90 17.31
N GLN A 83 7.86 4.94 16.55
CA GLN A 83 8.26 3.55 16.59
C GLN A 83 9.11 3.20 15.36
N ALA A 84 10.04 2.27 15.53
CA ALA A 84 10.94 1.81 14.49
C ALA A 84 10.93 0.27 14.42
N GLU A 85 10.66 -0.28 13.25
CA GLU A 85 10.70 -1.72 12.98
C GLU A 85 11.39 -1.96 11.63
N GLY A 86 12.66 -2.36 11.67
CA GLY A 86 13.50 -2.40 10.47
C GLY A 86 13.58 -1.02 9.80
N ASP A 87 13.27 -0.98 8.50
CA ASP A 87 13.25 0.23 7.68
C ASP A 87 11.93 1.02 7.78
N VAL A 88 10.96 0.52 8.54
CA VAL A 88 9.68 1.20 8.78
C VAL A 88 9.80 2.10 10.01
N ARG A 89 9.33 3.33 9.88
CA ARG A 89 9.04 4.23 10.99
C ARG A 89 7.54 4.51 11.01
N TRP A 90 6.95 4.61 12.19
CA TRP A 90 5.55 5.01 12.28
C TRP A 90 5.23 5.67 13.62
N ARG A 91 4.20 6.50 13.64
CA ARG A 91 3.69 7.11 14.87
C ARG A 91 2.16 7.08 14.88
N ALA A 92 1.61 6.74 16.04
CA ALA A 92 0.18 6.87 16.29
C ALA A 92 -0.17 8.30 16.72
N TYR A 93 -1.32 8.75 16.25
CA TYR A 93 -2.00 9.97 16.61
C TYR A 93 -3.39 9.62 17.11
N GLU A 94 -4.10 10.57 17.71
CA GLU A 94 -5.45 10.35 18.26
C GLU A 94 -6.41 9.68 17.27
N ASN A 95 -6.38 10.11 16.00
CA ASN A 95 -7.33 9.68 14.97
C ASN A 95 -6.67 8.92 13.81
N GLY A 96 -5.37 8.64 13.86
CA GLY A 96 -4.69 7.97 12.74
C GLY A 96 -3.25 7.54 13.01
N ARG A 97 -2.56 7.11 11.95
CA ARG A 97 -1.13 6.80 11.97
C ARG A 97 -0.42 7.45 10.78
N LEU A 98 0.79 7.95 11.03
CA LEU A 98 1.76 8.24 9.97
C LEU A 98 2.76 7.10 9.89
N TYR A 99 3.06 6.68 8.66
CA TYR A 99 4.12 5.72 8.34
C TYR A 99 5.14 6.40 7.45
N TRP A 100 6.40 6.01 7.60
CA TRP A 100 7.49 6.41 6.72
C TRP A 100 8.37 5.22 6.38
N THR A 101 8.79 5.18 5.11
CA THR A 101 9.94 4.43 4.61
C THR A 101 10.68 5.30 3.61
N GLU A 102 11.93 4.98 3.30
CA GLU A 102 12.68 5.70 2.27
C GLU A 102 12.00 5.60 0.89
N GLU A 103 11.39 4.46 0.56
CA GLU A 103 10.72 4.25 -0.73
C GLU A 103 9.37 4.98 -0.82
N ALA A 104 8.52 4.86 0.21
CA ALA A 104 7.16 5.39 0.16
C ALA A 104 7.08 6.87 0.55
N GLY A 105 8.00 7.38 1.38
CA GLY A 105 7.83 8.66 2.05
C GLY A 105 6.81 8.58 3.19
N VAL A 106 6.37 9.74 3.69
CA VAL A 106 5.43 9.81 4.83
C VAL A 106 3.99 9.77 4.35
N HIS A 107 3.21 8.81 4.84
CA HIS A 107 1.80 8.66 4.48
C HIS A 107 0.88 8.40 5.68
N ALA A 108 -0.32 8.96 5.59
CA ALA A 108 -1.36 8.86 6.61
C ALA A 108 -2.38 7.76 6.30
N VAL A 109 -2.78 7.03 7.35
CA VAL A 109 -3.92 6.12 7.35
C VAL A 109 -4.74 6.43 8.59
N PHE A 110 -6.05 6.64 8.43
CA PHE A 110 -6.96 7.02 9.50
C PHE A 110 -8.36 6.42 9.28
N GLY A 111 -9.28 6.66 10.22
CA GLY A 111 -10.67 6.23 10.12
C GLY A 111 -10.87 4.72 9.94
N ASP A 112 -11.92 4.36 9.21
CA ASP A 112 -12.30 2.95 8.99
C ASP A 112 -11.29 2.18 8.14
N ILE A 113 -10.53 2.87 7.27
CA ILE A 113 -9.41 2.25 6.54
C ILE A 113 -8.31 1.86 7.51
N LEU A 114 -7.96 2.72 8.48
CA LEU A 114 -7.00 2.35 9.52
C LEU A 114 -7.52 1.20 10.39
N ALA A 115 -8.80 1.22 10.77
CA ALA A 115 -9.39 0.14 11.54
C ALA A 115 -9.23 -1.21 10.82
N LYS A 116 -9.59 -1.26 9.53
CA LYS A 116 -9.42 -2.44 8.68
C LYS A 116 -7.96 -2.86 8.52
N PHE A 117 -7.08 -1.88 8.31
CA PHE A 117 -5.65 -2.10 8.16
C PHE A 117 -5.06 -2.77 9.42
N LEU A 118 -5.37 -2.25 10.61
CA LEU A 118 -4.86 -2.78 11.87
C LEU A 118 -5.47 -4.13 12.24
N ASP A 119 -6.77 -4.32 11.99
CA ASP A 119 -7.46 -5.59 12.21
C ASP A 119 -6.85 -6.72 11.37
N GLY A 120 -6.45 -6.42 10.13
CA GLY A 120 -5.73 -7.35 9.25
C GLY A 120 -4.24 -7.56 9.59
N GLY A 121 -3.73 -7.02 10.70
CA GLY A 121 -2.33 -7.14 11.12
C GLY A 121 -1.41 -5.99 10.71
N GLY A 122 -1.97 -4.91 10.16
CA GLY A 122 -1.25 -3.67 9.87
C GLY A 122 -0.13 -3.85 8.86
N HIS A 123 0.97 -3.11 9.08
CA HIS A 123 2.10 -3.08 8.14
C HIS A 123 2.84 -4.42 8.03
N GLN A 124 2.68 -5.30 9.02
CA GLN A 124 3.26 -6.66 8.97
C GLN A 124 2.55 -7.56 7.96
N THR A 125 1.27 -7.32 7.66
CA THR A 125 0.49 -8.10 6.68
C THR A 125 0.36 -7.37 5.35
N TYR A 126 -0.01 -6.09 5.41
CA TYR A 126 -0.37 -5.29 4.24
C TYR A 126 0.74 -4.36 3.75
N GLY A 127 1.89 -4.34 4.43
CA GLY A 127 2.96 -3.39 4.15
C GLY A 127 2.60 -1.96 4.55
N VAL A 128 3.48 -1.02 4.23
CA VAL A 128 3.28 0.40 4.52
C VAL A 128 2.42 1.10 3.46
N PRO A 129 1.69 2.17 3.81
CA PRO A 129 0.95 2.99 2.85
C PRO A 129 1.90 3.67 1.84
N MET A 130 1.48 3.70 0.57
CA MET A 130 2.11 4.41 -0.55
C MET A 130 1.33 5.65 -0.98
N THR A 131 0.18 5.90 -0.35
CA THR A 131 -0.66 7.06 -0.57
C THR A 131 -1.21 7.52 0.76
N ASP A 132 -1.49 8.82 0.89
CA ASP A 132 -2.51 9.30 1.83
C ASP A 132 -3.89 8.78 1.38
N GLU A 133 -4.91 8.95 2.23
CA GLU A 133 -6.28 8.60 1.86
C GLU A 133 -6.72 9.41 0.63
N CYS A 134 -7.09 8.70 -0.43
CA CYS A 134 -7.52 9.28 -1.70
C CYS A 134 -9.03 9.12 -1.88
N GLU A 135 -9.66 10.11 -2.51
CA GLU A 135 -11.07 10.02 -2.90
C GLU A 135 -11.26 9.13 -4.13
N ALA A 136 -12.24 8.23 -4.07
CA ALA A 136 -12.77 7.51 -5.22
C ALA A 136 -14.12 8.11 -5.65
N GLN A 137 -14.86 7.39 -6.51
CA GLN A 137 -16.22 7.79 -6.88
C GLN A 137 -17.20 7.62 -5.71
N GLU A 138 -18.35 8.30 -5.79
CA GLU A 138 -19.48 8.09 -4.87
C GLU A 138 -19.15 8.24 -3.37
N GLY A 139 -18.19 9.12 -3.05
CA GLY A 139 -17.78 9.38 -1.67
C GLY A 139 -16.92 8.27 -1.05
N ALA A 140 -16.59 7.22 -1.80
CA ALA A 140 -15.64 6.21 -1.36
C ALA A 140 -14.22 6.76 -1.20
N ARG A 141 -13.41 6.04 -0.45
CA ARG A 141 -12.03 6.39 -0.09
C ARG A 141 -11.12 5.18 -0.22
N TYR A 142 -9.83 5.38 -0.41
CA TYR A 142 -8.85 4.28 -0.39
C TYR A 142 -7.45 4.71 0.02
N ASN A 143 -6.68 3.74 0.50
CA ASN A 143 -5.22 3.80 0.53
C ASN A 143 -4.65 2.64 -0.30
N HIS A 144 -3.51 2.87 -0.95
CA HIS A 144 -2.68 1.81 -1.52
C HIS A 144 -1.52 1.51 -0.60
N PHE A 145 -1.16 0.24 -0.48
CA PHE A 145 -0.07 -0.23 0.34
C PHE A 145 0.91 -1.06 -0.49
N THR A 146 2.16 -1.06 -0.04
CA THR A 146 3.27 -1.83 -0.65
C THR A 146 2.94 -3.32 -0.71
N GLY A 147 2.29 -3.85 0.31
CA GLY A 147 2.11 -5.29 0.49
C GLY A 147 3.32 -5.96 1.14
N THR A 148 3.24 -7.29 1.23
CA THR A 148 4.35 -8.16 1.61
C THR A 148 4.52 -9.27 0.58
N ASP A 149 5.55 -10.10 0.72
CA ASP A 149 5.70 -11.29 -0.14
C ASP A 149 4.49 -12.23 -0.05
N ALA A 150 3.80 -12.26 1.10
CA ALA A 150 2.62 -13.10 1.32
C ALA A 150 1.35 -12.53 0.68
N THR A 151 1.15 -11.22 0.74
CA THR A 151 -0.07 -10.57 0.24
C THR A 151 0.07 -9.99 -1.16
N GLY A 152 1.29 -9.75 -1.63
CA GLY A 152 1.54 -8.87 -2.76
C GLY A 152 0.94 -7.48 -2.53
N ARG A 153 0.87 -6.67 -3.58
CA ARG A 153 0.30 -5.31 -3.54
C ARG A 153 -1.10 -5.30 -2.91
N VAL A 154 -1.35 -4.37 -1.98
CA VAL A 154 -2.65 -4.25 -1.27
C VAL A 154 -3.34 -2.90 -1.50
N SER A 155 -4.65 -2.90 -1.69
CA SER A 155 -5.51 -1.71 -1.60
C SER A 155 -6.55 -1.95 -0.52
N ILE A 156 -6.84 -0.95 0.30
CA ILE A 156 -8.01 -0.97 1.17
C ILE A 156 -8.94 0.14 0.72
N TYR A 157 -10.17 -0.24 0.35
CA TYR A 157 -11.22 0.68 -0.09
C TYR A 157 -12.31 0.74 0.98
N TRP A 158 -12.72 1.95 1.35
CA TRP A 158 -13.87 2.20 2.21
C TRP A 158 -15.04 2.74 1.40
N ARG A 159 -16.24 2.20 1.65
CA ARG A 159 -17.50 2.70 1.11
C ARG A 159 -18.68 2.24 1.95
N GLY A 160 -19.64 3.15 2.16
CA GLY A 160 -20.92 2.80 2.77
C GLY A 160 -20.86 2.36 4.24
N GLY A 161 -19.74 2.63 4.92
CA GLY A 161 -19.50 2.22 6.31
C GLY A 161 -18.60 0.99 6.47
N ASP A 162 -18.22 0.33 5.37
CA ASP A 162 -17.37 -0.85 5.40
C ASP A 162 -16.07 -0.62 4.62
N ALA A 163 -14.99 -1.29 5.04
CA ALA A 163 -13.70 -1.27 4.37
C ALA A 163 -13.25 -2.68 3.96
N PHE A 164 -12.80 -2.81 2.72
CA PHE A 164 -12.43 -4.07 2.07
C PHE A 164 -10.97 -4.07 1.61
N ALA A 165 -10.24 -5.12 1.97
CA ALA A 165 -8.84 -5.31 1.58
C ALA A 165 -8.74 -6.20 0.33
N LEU A 166 -8.07 -5.69 -0.69
CA LEU A 166 -7.78 -6.38 -1.94
C LEU A 166 -6.29 -6.62 -2.06
N THR A 167 -5.91 -7.87 -2.30
CA THR A 167 -4.51 -8.32 -2.26
C THR A 167 -4.07 -8.95 -3.59
N GLY A 168 -2.76 -8.95 -3.80
CA GLY A 168 -2.08 -9.80 -4.77
C GLY A 168 -2.53 -9.62 -6.22
N GLN A 169 -2.66 -10.75 -6.91
CA GLN A 169 -2.97 -10.81 -8.34
C GLN A 169 -4.42 -10.41 -8.65
N ILE A 170 -5.34 -10.60 -7.70
CA ILE A 170 -6.73 -10.16 -7.83
C ILE A 170 -6.80 -8.63 -7.88
N ARG A 171 -6.13 -7.95 -6.94
CA ARG A 171 -6.01 -6.48 -6.96
C ARG A 171 -5.41 -5.99 -8.28
N GLN A 172 -4.32 -6.63 -8.75
CA GLN A 172 -3.66 -6.25 -10.01
C GLN A 172 -4.57 -6.42 -11.22
N HIS A 173 -5.38 -7.48 -11.26
CA HIS A 173 -6.35 -7.68 -12.34
C HIS A 173 -7.46 -6.64 -12.32
N TRP A 174 -7.96 -6.30 -11.13
CA TRP A 174 -8.95 -5.24 -10.96
C TRP A 174 -8.40 -3.87 -11.36
N GLU A 175 -7.16 -3.55 -10.98
CA GLU A 175 -6.42 -2.37 -11.44
C GLU A 175 -6.36 -2.32 -12.97
N ALA A 176 -5.91 -3.41 -13.62
CA ALA A 176 -5.82 -3.50 -15.07
C ALA A 176 -7.18 -3.38 -15.77
N SER A 177 -8.26 -3.69 -15.04
CA SER A 177 -9.65 -3.59 -15.52
C SER A 177 -10.30 -2.22 -15.28
N GLY A 178 -9.55 -1.25 -14.75
CA GLY A 178 -10.01 0.13 -14.56
C GLY A 178 -10.49 0.46 -13.15
N TRP A 179 -10.10 -0.31 -12.14
CA TRP A 179 -10.45 -0.09 -10.73
C TRP A 179 -11.97 -0.04 -10.53
N GLU A 180 -12.45 0.78 -9.60
CA GLU A 180 -13.88 0.98 -9.31
C GLU A 180 -14.66 1.61 -10.48
N ARG A 181 -13.96 2.14 -11.49
CA ARG A 181 -14.57 2.67 -12.72
C ARG A 181 -14.72 1.60 -13.80
N GLY A 182 -14.09 0.45 -13.58
CA GLY A 182 -14.05 -0.68 -14.48
C GLY A 182 -15.32 -1.51 -14.44
N THR A 183 -15.31 -2.59 -15.22
CA THR A 183 -16.48 -3.46 -15.37
C THR A 183 -16.91 -4.20 -14.10
N TYR A 184 -16.05 -4.27 -13.08
CA TYR A 184 -16.33 -4.98 -11.84
C TYR A 184 -16.93 -4.07 -10.77
N GLY A 185 -16.77 -2.74 -10.88
CA GLY A 185 -17.24 -1.80 -9.85
C GLY A 185 -16.42 -1.88 -8.55
N PHE A 186 -17.04 -1.48 -7.44
CA PHE A 186 -16.39 -1.51 -6.12
C PHE A 186 -16.32 -2.93 -5.54
N PRO A 187 -15.33 -3.21 -4.69
CA PRO A 187 -15.30 -4.44 -3.89
C PRO A 187 -16.48 -4.47 -2.91
N THR A 188 -17.00 -5.67 -2.68
CA THR A 188 -18.05 -5.96 -1.69
C THR A 188 -17.60 -6.95 -0.61
N GLY A 189 -16.36 -7.45 -0.72
CA GLY A 189 -15.74 -8.38 0.21
C GLY A 189 -14.21 -8.26 0.18
N ASP A 190 -13.55 -8.83 1.19
CA ASP A 190 -12.09 -8.96 1.23
C ASP A 190 -11.58 -10.04 0.28
N THR A 191 -10.29 -9.99 -0.07
CA THR A 191 -9.66 -11.16 -0.69
C THR A 191 -9.70 -12.34 0.27
N THR A 192 -10.40 -13.39 -0.11
CA THR A 192 -10.59 -14.59 0.70
C THR A 192 -9.84 -15.77 0.10
N ASP A 193 -9.16 -16.54 0.95
CA ASP A 193 -8.58 -17.83 0.57
C ASP A 193 -9.68 -18.87 0.37
N ILE A 194 -9.62 -19.57 -0.76
CA ILE A 194 -10.48 -20.69 -1.10
C ILE A 194 -9.62 -21.90 -1.48
N GLU A 195 -10.22 -23.09 -1.55
CA GLU A 195 -9.48 -24.27 -1.97
C GLU A 195 -8.88 -24.06 -3.38
N GLY A 196 -7.55 -24.16 -3.47
CA GLY A 196 -6.81 -24.01 -4.72
C GLY A 196 -6.56 -22.56 -5.18
N GLY A 197 -7.02 -21.54 -4.45
CA GLY A 197 -6.89 -20.16 -4.92
C GLY A 197 -7.44 -19.09 -3.98
N LYS A 198 -7.80 -17.94 -4.57
CA LYS A 198 -8.37 -16.79 -3.87
C LYS A 198 -9.55 -16.22 -4.66
N VAL A 199 -10.43 -15.48 -3.98
CA VAL A 199 -11.55 -14.74 -4.60
C VAL A 199 -11.71 -13.35 -3.96
N ASN A 200 -12.18 -12.39 -4.75
CA ASN A 200 -12.88 -11.20 -4.25
C ASN A 200 -14.24 -11.07 -4.95
N GLU A 201 -15.24 -10.66 -4.19
CA GLU A 201 -16.53 -10.21 -4.68
C GLU A 201 -16.54 -8.69 -4.96
N PHE A 202 -17.30 -8.33 -5.98
CA PHE A 202 -17.51 -6.97 -6.46
C PHE A 202 -18.97 -6.74 -6.87
N GLU A 203 -19.37 -5.48 -6.93
CA GLU A 203 -20.73 -5.09 -7.30
C GLU A 203 -21.18 -5.51 -8.70
N GLY A 204 -20.24 -5.59 -9.65
CA GLY A 204 -20.55 -5.83 -11.06
C GLY A 204 -21.25 -4.64 -11.75
N ASP A 205 -21.57 -4.84 -13.03
CA ASP A 205 -22.34 -3.89 -13.86
C ASP A 205 -23.82 -4.30 -14.03
N ASP A 206 -24.25 -5.32 -13.31
CA ASP A 206 -25.63 -5.82 -13.29
C ASP A 206 -26.04 -6.35 -11.89
N THR A 207 -27.22 -6.95 -11.79
CA THR A 207 -27.77 -7.42 -10.50
C THR A 207 -27.11 -8.70 -9.96
N PHE A 208 -26.26 -9.38 -10.74
CA PHE A 208 -25.68 -10.67 -10.33
C PHE A 208 -24.28 -10.52 -9.72
N GLY A 209 -23.68 -9.33 -9.81
CA GLY A 209 -22.37 -9.07 -9.26
C GLY A 209 -21.23 -9.54 -10.16
N ALA A 210 -20.03 -9.44 -9.63
CA ALA A 210 -18.83 -9.96 -10.25
C ALA A 210 -17.86 -10.52 -9.20
N ASN A 211 -17.17 -11.60 -9.55
CA ASN A 211 -16.10 -12.15 -8.73
C ASN A 211 -14.82 -12.22 -9.56
N ILE A 212 -13.68 -11.85 -8.99
CA ILE A 212 -12.37 -12.14 -9.57
C ILE A 212 -11.77 -13.29 -8.77
N TYR A 213 -11.44 -14.36 -9.47
CA TYR A 213 -10.78 -15.53 -8.91
C TYR A 213 -9.32 -15.57 -9.34
N TRP A 214 -8.45 -16.06 -8.48
CA TRP A 214 -7.06 -16.35 -8.81
C TRP A 214 -6.71 -17.78 -8.42
N SER A 215 -6.00 -18.49 -9.28
CA SER A 215 -5.29 -19.73 -8.94
C SER A 215 -3.88 -19.72 -9.53
N ALA A 216 -2.98 -20.55 -8.98
CA ALA A 216 -1.63 -20.69 -9.52
C ALA A 216 -1.62 -21.20 -10.98
N ASN A 217 -2.64 -21.98 -11.37
CA ASN A 217 -2.71 -22.60 -12.70
C ASN A 217 -3.34 -21.70 -13.76
N SER A 218 -4.27 -20.81 -13.37
CA SER A 218 -5.04 -20.00 -14.31
C SER A 218 -4.77 -18.50 -14.23
N GLY A 219 -4.12 -18.01 -13.18
CA GLY A 219 -4.01 -16.57 -12.95
C GLY A 219 -5.33 -15.95 -12.51
N ALA A 220 -5.41 -14.61 -12.51
CA ALA A 220 -6.57 -13.87 -12.07
C ALA A 220 -7.55 -13.61 -13.22
N HIS A 221 -8.81 -13.99 -13.05
CA HIS A 221 -9.87 -13.80 -14.05
C HIS A 221 -11.21 -13.48 -13.39
N GLY A 222 -11.94 -12.55 -14.00
CA GLY A 222 -13.27 -12.16 -13.58
C GLY A 222 -14.37 -12.98 -14.22
N VAL A 223 -15.36 -13.33 -13.40
CA VAL A 223 -16.62 -13.94 -13.81
C VAL A 223 -17.73 -13.04 -13.29
N LYS A 224 -18.66 -12.63 -14.16
CA LYS A 224 -19.69 -11.65 -13.81
C LYS A 224 -21.05 -11.98 -14.41
N GLY A 225 -22.08 -11.31 -13.93
CA GLY A 225 -23.41 -11.38 -14.53
C GLY A 225 -24.04 -12.78 -14.47
N LYS A 226 -24.89 -13.08 -15.45
CA LYS A 226 -25.51 -14.43 -15.57
C LYS A 226 -24.49 -15.57 -15.71
N ILE A 227 -23.29 -15.32 -16.22
CA ILE A 227 -22.24 -16.34 -16.26
C ILE A 227 -21.78 -16.66 -14.83
N LEU A 228 -21.62 -15.65 -13.97
CA LEU A 228 -21.30 -15.85 -12.55
C LEU A 228 -22.41 -16.61 -11.82
N GLU A 229 -23.68 -16.22 -12.03
CA GLU A 229 -24.82 -16.91 -11.44
C GLU A 229 -24.78 -18.42 -11.75
N THR A 230 -24.73 -18.78 -13.05
CA THR A 230 -24.64 -20.19 -13.46
C THR A 230 -23.37 -20.87 -12.95
N TYR A 231 -22.23 -20.16 -12.92
CA TYR A 231 -20.99 -20.73 -12.39
C TYR A 231 -21.09 -21.10 -10.91
N LEU A 232 -21.71 -20.25 -10.09
CA LEU A 232 -21.94 -20.53 -8.67
C LEU A 232 -22.96 -21.66 -8.46
N GLU A 233 -24.01 -21.75 -9.29
CA GLU A 233 -24.97 -22.86 -9.29
C GLU A 233 -24.30 -24.22 -9.60
N LEU A 234 -23.27 -24.20 -10.44
CA LEU A 234 -22.45 -25.38 -10.78
C LEU A 234 -21.34 -25.69 -9.76
N GLY A 235 -21.32 -25.00 -8.62
CA GLY A 235 -20.36 -25.23 -7.53
C GLY A 235 -19.09 -24.37 -7.60
N GLY A 236 -19.03 -23.40 -8.51
CA GLY A 236 -17.91 -22.46 -8.62
C GLY A 236 -16.55 -23.16 -8.82
N PRO A 237 -15.47 -22.65 -8.21
CA PRO A 237 -14.12 -23.23 -8.34
C PRO A 237 -14.00 -24.67 -7.83
N GLY A 238 -14.87 -25.10 -6.92
CA GLY A 238 -14.90 -26.47 -6.40
C GLY A 238 -15.73 -27.44 -7.25
N GLY A 239 -16.46 -26.95 -8.25
CA GLY A 239 -17.25 -27.77 -9.17
C GLY A 239 -16.45 -28.30 -10.37
N ASP A 240 -17.13 -29.03 -11.25
CA ASP A 240 -16.51 -29.70 -12.42
C ASP A 240 -15.83 -28.74 -13.40
N LEU A 241 -16.22 -27.46 -13.41
CA LEU A 241 -15.61 -26.43 -14.25
C LEU A 241 -14.26 -25.95 -13.72
N GLY A 242 -14.01 -26.01 -12.42
CA GLY A 242 -12.81 -25.46 -11.79
C GLY A 242 -12.68 -23.94 -11.93
N PHE A 243 -11.47 -23.41 -11.79
CA PHE A 243 -11.19 -21.97 -11.86
C PHE A 243 -11.38 -21.39 -13.28
N PRO A 244 -11.76 -20.10 -13.40
CA PRO A 244 -11.79 -19.43 -14.69
C PRO A 244 -10.39 -19.32 -15.30
N THR A 245 -10.32 -19.43 -16.63
CA THR A 245 -9.10 -19.29 -17.46
C THR A 245 -9.18 -18.11 -18.43
N THR A 246 -10.32 -17.43 -18.46
CA THR A 246 -10.52 -16.20 -19.21
C THR A 246 -11.49 -15.29 -18.47
N ASP A 247 -11.31 -13.99 -18.61
CA ASP A 247 -12.43 -13.05 -18.45
C ASP A 247 -13.51 -13.33 -19.49
N GLU A 248 -14.66 -12.67 -19.34
CA GLU A 248 -15.76 -12.72 -20.29
C GLU A 248 -15.32 -12.22 -21.68
N LYS A 249 -15.51 -13.05 -22.71
CA LYS A 249 -15.18 -12.74 -24.11
C LYS A 249 -16.44 -12.62 -24.96
N PRO A 250 -16.42 -11.83 -26.04
CA PRO A 250 -17.49 -11.84 -27.03
C PRO A 250 -17.76 -13.25 -27.56
N TRP A 251 -19.04 -13.59 -27.65
CA TRP A 251 -19.57 -14.79 -28.27
C TRP A 251 -20.63 -14.41 -29.31
N ARG A 252 -21.29 -15.38 -29.94
CA ARG A 252 -22.25 -15.19 -31.03
C ARG A 252 -23.22 -14.03 -30.76
N GLY A 253 -23.35 -13.10 -31.72
CA GLY A 253 -24.18 -11.91 -31.55
C GLY A 253 -23.66 -11.03 -30.41
N ASP A 254 -24.57 -10.62 -29.52
CA ASP A 254 -24.22 -9.91 -28.27
C ASP A 254 -23.93 -10.88 -27.10
N GLY A 255 -23.88 -12.18 -27.40
CA GLY A 255 -23.59 -13.21 -26.42
C GLY A 255 -22.18 -13.10 -25.86
N LYS A 256 -21.97 -13.78 -24.74
CA LYS A 256 -20.71 -13.77 -23.98
C LYS A 256 -20.28 -15.18 -23.63
N ARG A 257 -18.98 -15.38 -23.39
CA ARG A 257 -18.41 -16.67 -22.98
C ARG A 257 -17.26 -16.48 -22.00
N SER A 258 -17.24 -17.28 -20.95
CA SER A 258 -16.06 -17.50 -20.10
C SER A 258 -15.63 -18.95 -20.19
N ASN A 259 -14.33 -19.18 -20.22
CA ASN A 259 -13.75 -20.51 -20.13
C ASN A 259 -13.23 -20.76 -18.72
N PHE A 260 -13.28 -22.03 -18.35
CA PHE A 260 -12.83 -22.57 -17.07
C PHE A 260 -11.90 -23.75 -17.35
N GLN A 261 -11.21 -24.23 -16.32
CA GLN A 261 -10.27 -25.35 -16.45
C GLN A 261 -10.93 -26.60 -17.06
N GLY A 262 -12.15 -26.92 -16.63
CA GLY A 262 -12.90 -28.11 -17.06
C GLY A 262 -13.95 -27.86 -18.14
N GLY A 263 -14.19 -26.62 -18.55
CA GLY A 263 -15.25 -26.33 -19.52
C GLY A 263 -15.45 -24.86 -19.85
N TRP A 264 -16.69 -24.51 -20.16
CA TRP A 264 -17.10 -23.16 -20.55
C TRP A 264 -18.55 -22.90 -20.17
N ILE A 265 -18.87 -21.62 -20.01
CA ILE A 265 -20.25 -21.12 -19.90
C ILE A 265 -20.40 -20.00 -20.93
N THR A 266 -21.50 -20.03 -21.68
CA THR A 266 -21.92 -18.94 -22.56
C THR A 266 -23.22 -18.34 -22.06
N ARG A 267 -23.44 -17.07 -22.39
CA ARG A 267 -24.70 -16.35 -22.20
C ARG A 267 -25.17 -15.78 -23.53
N ASN A 268 -26.47 -15.87 -23.80
CA ASN A 268 -27.12 -15.11 -24.86
C ASN A 268 -28.44 -14.52 -24.32
N GLY A 269 -28.50 -13.20 -24.12
CA GLY A 269 -29.60 -12.58 -23.39
C GLY A 269 -29.67 -13.09 -21.94
N SER A 270 -30.80 -13.63 -21.52
CA SER A 270 -30.98 -14.23 -20.19
C SER A 270 -30.64 -15.72 -20.13
N GLU A 271 -30.39 -16.36 -21.26
CA GLU A 271 -30.11 -17.79 -21.33
C GLU A 271 -28.61 -18.05 -21.15
N THR A 272 -28.29 -19.09 -20.39
CA THR A 272 -26.94 -19.64 -20.27
C THR A 272 -26.90 -21.07 -20.79
N ASP A 273 -25.76 -21.43 -21.37
CA ASP A 273 -25.44 -22.79 -21.80
C ASP A 273 -24.02 -23.10 -21.35
N HIS A 274 -23.75 -24.35 -20.99
CA HIS A 274 -22.45 -24.76 -20.46
C HIS A 274 -22.05 -26.14 -20.97
N GLY A 275 -20.75 -26.40 -21.00
CA GLY A 275 -20.22 -27.70 -21.41
C GLY A 275 -18.83 -27.93 -20.85
N THR A 276 -18.42 -29.20 -20.81
CA THR A 276 -17.08 -29.62 -20.43
C THR A 276 -16.22 -29.91 -21.67
N TRP A 277 -14.90 -29.94 -21.50
CA TRP A 277 -13.96 -30.29 -22.56
C TRP A 277 -13.86 -31.80 -22.82
#